data_AF-A0A382WE52-F1
#
_entry.id   AF-A0A382WE52-F1
#
_cell.length_a   1.000
_cell.length_b   1.000
_cell.length_c   1.000
_cell.angle_alpha   90.00
_cell.angle_beta   90.00
_cell.angle_gamma   90.00
#
_symmetry.space_group_name_H-M   'P 1'
#
loop_
_entity.id
_entity.type
_entity.pdbx_description
1 polymer ?
#
loop_
_entity_poly.entity_id
_entity_poly.type
_entity_poly.pdbx_seq_one_letter_code
_entity_poly.pdbx_strand_id
1 'polypeptide(L)'
;MVRKTEIDCILAINDAWDILVGKCDDDPTFRYPDNHVEAFLTTIWNQSRDASGAPLDLQVAIDSEGGLHISTGTPGIMPLLEHQLSDEDTLTIDCWIHTMPLVKAYFTEMTWQAIRTWRSSIKSVIALGENQYLAHCCETEICKLVYYGIYHERIDLE
;
A
#
# COMPACT_ATOMS: atom_id res chain seq x y z
N MET A 1 23.50 16.19 -4.55
CA MET A 1 22.33 15.39 -4.20
C MET A 1 22.30 14.21 -5.14
N VAL A 2 22.54 12.99 -4.63
CA VAL A 2 22.47 11.77 -5.46
C VAL A 2 20.99 11.57 -5.82
N ARG A 3 20.70 11.38 -7.10
CA ARG A 3 19.35 11.14 -7.59
C ARG A 3 19.00 9.67 -7.34
N LYS A 4 17.98 9.38 -6.52
CA LYS A 4 17.42 8.03 -6.41
C LYS A 4 16.72 7.64 -7.72
N THR A 5 17.02 6.45 -8.21
CA THR A 5 16.38 5.78 -9.33
C THR A 5 15.17 4.96 -8.85
N GLU A 6 14.33 4.51 -9.78
CA GLU A 6 13.22 3.58 -9.47
C GLU A 6 13.73 2.27 -8.85
N ILE A 7 14.89 1.78 -9.29
CA ILE A 7 15.53 0.58 -8.73
C ILE A 7 15.91 0.80 -7.27
N ASP A 8 16.45 1.97 -6.92
CA ASP A 8 16.79 2.31 -5.53
C ASP A 8 15.54 2.32 -4.63
N CYS A 9 14.41 2.81 -5.16
CA CYS A 9 13.12 2.80 -4.46
C CYS A 9 12.63 1.36 -4.23
N ILE A 10 12.69 0.50 -5.25
CA ILE A 10 12.27 -0.91 -5.15
C ILE A 10 13.13 -1.66 -4.11
N LEU A 11 14.45 -1.48 -4.13
CA LEU A 11 15.35 -2.11 -3.16
C LEU A 11 15.03 -1.68 -1.73
N ALA A 12 14.78 -0.39 -1.50
CA ALA A 12 14.41 0.11 -0.17
C ALA A 12 13.06 -0.46 0.34
N ILE A 13 12.11 -0.74 -0.57
CA ILE A 13 10.83 -1.36 -0.20
C ILE A 13 11.04 -2.86 0.12
N ASN A 14 11.87 -3.57 -0.65
CA ASN A 14 12.22 -4.96 -0.33
C ASN A 14 12.92 -5.07 1.04
N ASP A 15 13.90 -4.21 1.32
CA ASP A 15 14.58 -4.20 2.63
C ASP A 15 13.59 -3.95 3.78
N ALA A 16 12.62 -3.06 3.57
CA ALA A 16 11.59 -2.77 4.58
C ALA A 16 10.59 -3.93 4.76
N TRP A 17 10.33 -4.69 3.70
CA TRP A 17 9.51 -5.91 3.77
C TRP A 17 10.21 -6.98 4.59
N ASP A 18 11.49 -7.26 4.34
CA ASP A 18 12.27 -8.24 5.11
C ASP A 18 12.30 -7.90 6.60
N ILE A 19 12.42 -6.60 6.93
CA ILE A 19 12.36 -6.11 8.32
C ILE A 19 10.97 -6.32 8.93
N LEU A 20 9.89 -6.07 8.17
CA LEU A 20 8.52 -6.25 8.66
C LEU A 20 8.24 -7.72 8.95
N VAL A 21 8.52 -8.59 7.98
CA VAL A 21 8.34 -10.04 8.07
C VAL A 21 9.06 -10.62 9.28
N GLY A 22 10.34 -10.27 9.46
CA GLY A 22 11.13 -10.72 10.62
C GLY A 22 10.66 -10.18 11.98
N LYS A 23 9.84 -9.11 12.02
CA LYS A 23 9.27 -8.56 13.26
C LYS A 23 7.87 -9.08 13.58
N CYS A 24 7.16 -9.61 12.60
CA CYS A 24 5.78 -10.07 12.72
C CYS A 24 5.67 -11.60 12.74
N ASP A 25 6.76 -12.31 12.98
CA ASP A 25 6.83 -13.78 12.86
C ASP A 25 6.17 -14.27 11.54
N ASP A 26 6.46 -13.56 10.44
CA ASP A 26 5.95 -13.80 9.10
C ASP A 26 4.43 -13.55 8.88
N ASP A 27 3.69 -12.93 9.81
CA ASP A 27 2.23 -12.66 9.70
C ASP A 27 1.82 -11.18 9.93
N PRO A 28 2.23 -10.24 9.05
CA PRO A 28 1.82 -8.83 9.16
C PRO A 28 0.33 -8.60 8.86
N THR A 29 -0.37 -7.86 9.73
CA THR A 29 -1.81 -7.59 9.58
C THR A 29 -2.10 -6.29 8.82
N PHE A 30 -2.47 -6.39 7.55
CA PHE A 30 -2.78 -5.22 6.70
C PHE A 30 -4.21 -4.70 6.78
N ARG A 31 -5.17 -5.53 7.22
CA ARG A 31 -6.59 -5.14 7.36
C ARG A 31 -6.75 -4.02 8.40
N TYR A 32 -5.96 -4.10 9.47
CA TYR A 32 -5.90 -3.13 10.56
C TYR A 32 -4.42 -2.88 10.88
N PRO A 33 -3.70 -2.06 10.08
CA PRO A 33 -2.27 -1.87 10.23
C PRO A 33 -1.90 -1.48 11.67
N ASP A 34 -0.91 -2.17 12.22
CA ASP A 34 -0.27 -1.84 13.50
C ASP A 34 0.97 -0.95 13.27
N ASN A 35 1.71 -0.65 14.34
CA ASN A 35 2.90 0.20 14.23
C ASN A 35 4.00 -0.38 13.33
N HIS A 36 4.09 -1.70 13.19
CA HIS A 36 5.10 -2.35 12.35
C HIS A 36 4.73 -2.21 10.88
N VAL A 37 3.47 -2.49 10.54
CA VAL A 37 2.94 -2.27 9.19
C VAL A 37 2.98 -0.78 8.85
N GLU A 38 2.63 0.11 9.78
CA GLU A 38 2.70 1.57 9.55
C GLU A 38 4.13 2.04 9.22
N ALA A 39 5.16 1.45 9.82
CA ALA A 39 6.56 1.75 9.47
C ALA A 39 6.91 1.31 8.03
N PHE A 40 6.38 0.16 7.59
CA PHE A 40 6.51 -0.31 6.20
C PHE A 40 5.76 0.61 5.23
N LEU A 41 4.51 0.97 5.53
CA LEU A 41 3.72 1.92 4.73
C LEU A 41 4.42 3.28 4.61
N THR A 42 5.04 3.76 5.68
CA THR A 42 5.83 5.00 5.68
C THR A 42 7.02 4.90 4.73
N THR A 43 7.67 3.74 4.65
CA THR A 43 8.78 3.52 3.71
C THR A 43 8.32 3.58 2.27
N ILE A 44 7.21 2.89 1.94
CA ILE A 44 6.58 2.93 0.61
C ILE A 44 6.25 4.38 0.22
N TRP A 45 5.60 5.13 1.13
CA TRP A 45 5.26 6.53 0.91
C TRP A 45 6.47 7.42 0.65
N ASN A 46 7.55 7.26 1.43
CA ASN A 46 8.76 8.05 1.24
C ASN A 46 9.41 7.73 -0.11
N GLN A 47 9.46 6.46 -0.51
CA GLN A 47 10.02 6.08 -1.80
C GLN A 47 9.18 6.59 -2.98
N SER A 48 7.85 6.66 -2.86
CA SER A 48 7.00 7.21 -3.93
C SER A 48 7.21 8.70 -4.18
N ARG A 49 7.74 9.44 -3.19
CA ARG A 49 8.04 10.87 -3.28
C ARG A 49 9.49 11.18 -3.64
N ASP A 50 10.43 10.32 -3.29
CA ASP A 50 11.86 10.57 -3.40
C ASP A 50 12.48 10.25 -4.78
N ALA A 51 11.72 9.63 -5.69
CA ALA A 51 12.20 9.30 -7.02
C ALA A 51 12.52 10.55 -7.85
N SER A 52 13.67 10.53 -8.53
CA SER A 52 14.23 11.74 -9.15
C SER A 52 13.50 12.15 -10.42
N GLY A 53 12.49 13.02 -10.28
CA GLY A 53 11.93 13.79 -11.40
C GLY A 53 10.41 13.96 -11.37
N ALA A 54 9.68 13.04 -10.74
CA ALA A 54 8.25 13.14 -10.50
C ALA A 54 7.85 12.12 -9.41
N PRO A 55 6.79 12.39 -8.65
CA PRO A 55 6.25 11.38 -7.76
C PRO A 55 5.79 10.13 -8.53
N LEU A 56 6.10 8.96 -7.99
CA LEU A 56 5.72 7.68 -8.57
C LEU A 56 4.34 7.27 -8.05
N ASP A 57 3.44 6.90 -8.96
CA ASP A 57 2.25 6.12 -8.62
C ASP A 57 2.68 4.67 -8.37
N LEU A 58 3.32 4.46 -7.21
CA LEU A 58 3.86 3.17 -6.80
C LEU A 58 2.74 2.30 -6.24
N GLN A 59 2.74 1.04 -6.66
CA GLN A 59 1.83 0.01 -6.21
C GLN A 59 2.62 -1.19 -5.70
N VAL A 60 2.14 -1.77 -4.60
CA VAL A 60 2.72 -2.96 -3.97
C VAL A 60 1.59 -3.96 -3.75
N ALA A 61 1.76 -5.19 -4.22
CA ALA A 61 0.89 -6.30 -3.89
C ALA A 61 1.66 -7.31 -3.06
N ILE A 62 1.04 -7.78 -1.99
CA ILE A 62 1.58 -8.83 -1.13
C ILE A 62 0.65 -10.02 -1.29
N ASP A 63 1.19 -11.13 -1.77
CA ASP A 63 0.44 -12.37 -1.91
C ASP A 63 0.42 -13.18 -0.60
N SER A 64 -0.46 -14.18 -0.55
CA SER A 64 -0.65 -15.06 0.59
C SER A 64 0.52 -16.01 0.86
N GLU A 65 1.51 -16.07 -0.04
CA GLU A 65 2.75 -16.82 0.14
C GLU A 65 3.88 -15.93 0.67
N GLY A 66 3.61 -14.65 0.92
CA GLY A 66 4.59 -13.67 1.39
C GLY A 66 5.41 -13.03 0.26
N GLY A 67 5.03 -13.25 -1.00
CA GLY A 67 5.65 -12.63 -2.16
C GLY A 67 5.31 -11.14 -2.26
N LEU A 68 6.33 -10.32 -2.53
CA LEU A 68 6.21 -8.88 -2.71
C LEU A 68 6.33 -8.50 -4.19
N HIS A 69 5.29 -7.88 -4.73
CA HIS A 69 5.21 -7.46 -6.13
C HIS A 69 5.09 -5.95 -6.22
N ILE A 70 6.07 -5.28 -6.82
CA ILE A 70 6.13 -3.81 -6.89
C ILE A 70 5.98 -3.39 -8.35
N SER A 71 5.10 -2.43 -8.61
CA SER A 71 4.91 -1.83 -9.94
C SER A 71 4.71 -0.32 -9.85
N THR A 72 4.89 0.35 -10.99
CA THR A 72 4.69 1.79 -11.13
C THR A 72 3.66 2.07 -12.21
N GLY A 73 2.71 2.95 -11.92
CA GLY A 73 1.62 3.34 -12.82
C GLY A 73 0.60 2.24 -13.12
N THR A 74 -0.18 2.44 -14.19
CA THR A 74 -1.20 1.51 -14.70
C THR A 74 -0.54 0.48 -15.64
N PRO A 75 -0.81 -0.85 -15.52
CA PRO A 75 -2.01 -1.47 -14.95
C PRO A 75 -1.92 -1.91 -13.47
N GLY A 76 -0.83 -1.62 -12.76
CA GLY A 76 -0.75 -1.87 -11.32
C GLY A 76 -0.80 -3.35 -10.95
N ILE A 77 -1.71 -3.72 -10.06
CA ILE A 77 -1.96 -5.09 -9.61
C ILE A 77 -2.72 -5.97 -10.63
N MET A 78 -3.32 -5.37 -11.67
CA MET A 78 -4.19 -6.10 -12.60
C MET A 78 -3.53 -7.29 -13.30
N PRO A 79 -2.27 -7.23 -13.79
CA PRO A 79 -1.63 -8.40 -14.40
C PRO A 79 -1.51 -9.60 -13.46
N LEU A 80 -1.30 -9.36 -12.16
CA LEU A 80 -1.26 -10.42 -11.14
C LEU A 80 -2.64 -11.06 -10.98
N LEU A 81 -3.68 -10.24 -10.91
CA LEU A 81 -5.06 -10.72 -10.75
C LEU A 81 -5.55 -11.43 -12.03
N GLU A 82 -5.23 -10.91 -13.21
CA GLU A 82 -5.60 -11.52 -14.48
C GLU A 82 -4.90 -12.87 -14.71
N HIS A 83 -3.66 -13.04 -14.25
CA HIS A 83 -2.97 -14.33 -14.27
C HIS A 83 -3.71 -15.41 -13.46
N GLN A 84 -4.42 -15.02 -12.40
CA GLN A 84 -5.24 -15.96 -11.60
C GLN A 84 -6.45 -16.50 -12.36
N LEU A 85 -6.90 -15.84 -13.44
CA LEU A 85 -8.00 -16.35 -14.25
C LEU A 85 -7.57 -17.51 -15.17
N SER A 86 -6.26 -17.64 -15.41
CA SER A 86 -5.70 -18.66 -16.30
C SER A 86 -5.10 -19.88 -15.59
N ASP A 87 -4.70 -19.74 -14.33
CA ASP A 87 -4.08 -20.83 -13.55
C ASP A 87 -5.08 -21.51 -12.61
N GLU A 88 -4.86 -22.82 -12.36
CA GLU A 88 -5.63 -23.59 -11.38
C GLU A 88 -5.26 -23.22 -9.93
N ASP A 89 -4.11 -22.57 -9.71
CA ASP A 89 -3.67 -22.09 -8.40
C ASP A 89 -4.24 -20.70 -8.09
N THR A 90 -5.09 -20.65 -7.08
CA THR A 90 -5.74 -19.44 -6.60
C THR A 90 -4.83 -18.66 -5.66
N LEU A 91 -3.83 -17.97 -6.22
CA LEU A 91 -3.03 -17.02 -5.46
C LEU A 91 -3.97 -16.00 -4.80
N THR A 92 -3.87 -15.79 -3.49
CA THR A 92 -4.66 -14.75 -2.82
C THR A 92 -3.77 -13.54 -2.55
N ILE A 93 -4.29 -12.34 -2.70
CA ILE A 93 -3.60 -11.09 -2.36
C ILE A 93 -4.00 -10.68 -0.94
N ASP A 94 -3.05 -10.70 -0.04
CA ASP A 94 -3.25 -10.28 1.35
C ASP A 94 -3.41 -8.77 1.47
N CYS A 95 -2.63 -8.02 0.69
CA CYS A 95 -2.75 -6.58 0.62
C CYS A 95 -2.38 -6.01 -0.74
N TRP A 96 -3.20 -5.09 -1.24
CA TRP A 96 -2.84 -4.19 -2.33
C TRP A 96 -2.65 -2.78 -1.79
N ILE A 97 -1.44 -2.25 -1.89
CA ILE A 97 -1.08 -0.90 -1.48
C ILE A 97 -0.87 -0.06 -2.74
N HIS A 98 -1.47 1.13 -2.80
CA HIS A 98 -1.21 2.08 -3.88
C HIS A 98 -0.98 3.48 -3.31
N THR A 99 -0.13 4.25 -3.97
CA THR A 99 0.28 5.58 -3.51
C THR A 99 -0.44 6.68 -4.29
N MET A 100 -0.79 7.74 -3.60
CA MET A 100 -1.40 8.95 -4.14
C MET A 100 -0.52 10.15 -3.77
N PRO A 101 0.68 10.26 -4.34
CA PRO A 101 1.74 11.12 -3.81
C PRO A 101 1.44 12.62 -3.82
N LEU A 102 0.45 13.06 -4.60
CA LEU A 102 0.08 14.46 -4.77
C LEU A 102 -1.20 14.86 -4.02
N VAL A 103 -1.90 13.92 -3.41
CA VAL A 103 -3.22 14.13 -2.82
C VAL A 103 -3.40 13.33 -1.53
N LYS A 104 -4.51 13.58 -0.83
CA LYS A 104 -4.93 12.75 0.31
C LYS A 104 -5.26 11.33 -0.14
N ALA A 105 -5.11 10.35 0.75
CA ALA A 105 -5.49 8.97 0.46
C ALA A 105 -7.01 8.85 0.20
N TYR A 106 -7.40 8.30 -0.94
CA TYR A 106 -8.76 7.87 -1.25
C TYR A 106 -8.75 6.74 -2.28
N PHE A 107 -9.85 6.01 -2.40
CA PHE A 107 -10.03 5.04 -3.47
C PHE A 107 -10.79 5.67 -4.63
N THR A 108 -10.22 5.58 -5.83
CA THR A 108 -10.88 6.03 -7.06
C THR A 108 -12.04 5.10 -7.41
N GLU A 109 -12.93 5.52 -8.31
CA GLU A 109 -13.97 4.61 -8.83
C GLU A 109 -13.38 3.36 -9.49
N MET A 110 -12.24 3.49 -10.17
CA MET A 110 -11.51 2.34 -10.74
C MET A 110 -11.01 1.40 -9.65
N THR A 111 -10.48 1.95 -8.54
CA THR A 111 -10.04 1.17 -7.38
C THR A 111 -11.22 0.41 -6.75
N TRP A 112 -12.36 1.08 -6.57
CA TRP A 112 -13.56 0.42 -6.06
C TRP A 112 -14.10 -0.66 -7.00
N GLN A 113 -14.03 -0.44 -8.32
CA GLN A 113 -14.37 -1.47 -9.31
C GLN A 113 -13.46 -2.68 -9.17
N ALA A 114 -12.14 -2.48 -9.05
CA ALA A 114 -11.19 -3.57 -8.82
C ALA A 114 -11.50 -4.33 -7.52
N ILE A 115 -11.74 -3.62 -6.41
CA ILE A 115 -12.14 -4.23 -5.12
C ILE A 115 -13.39 -5.10 -5.29
N ARG A 116 -14.42 -4.60 -5.97
CA ARG A 116 -15.67 -5.34 -6.18
C ARG A 116 -15.48 -6.57 -7.06
N THR A 117 -14.72 -6.44 -8.15
CA THR A 117 -14.43 -7.53 -9.09
C THR A 117 -13.61 -8.63 -8.43
N TRP A 118 -12.62 -8.26 -7.62
CA TRP A 118 -11.62 -9.17 -7.06
C TRP A 118 -11.78 -9.41 -5.56
N ARG A 119 -12.97 -9.16 -5.00
CA ARG A 119 -13.23 -9.24 -3.55
C ARG A 119 -12.92 -10.61 -2.93
N SER A 120 -12.98 -11.68 -3.72
CA SER A 120 -12.64 -13.04 -3.28
C SER A 120 -11.13 -13.30 -3.26
N SER A 121 -10.36 -12.52 -4.03
CA SER A 121 -8.93 -12.69 -4.22
C SER A 121 -8.11 -11.64 -3.47
N ILE A 122 -8.71 -10.53 -3.02
CA ILE A 122 -8.02 -9.45 -2.30
C ILE A 122 -8.60 -9.30 -0.90
N LYS A 123 -7.78 -9.53 0.13
CA LYS A 123 -8.20 -9.40 1.54
C LYS A 123 -8.22 -7.96 2.03
N SER A 124 -7.28 -7.13 1.58
CA SER A 124 -7.22 -5.71 1.97
C SER A 124 -6.65 -4.80 0.88
N VAL A 125 -7.06 -3.54 0.89
CA VAL A 125 -6.52 -2.49 0.01
C VAL A 125 -6.15 -1.26 0.82
N ILE A 126 -4.98 -0.68 0.57
CA ILE A 126 -4.46 0.49 1.29
C ILE A 126 -4.11 1.60 0.29
N ALA A 127 -4.70 2.77 0.47
CA ALA A 127 -4.28 4.00 -0.19
C ALA A 127 -3.34 4.78 0.73
N LEU A 128 -2.16 5.15 0.23
CA LEU A 128 -1.23 6.05 0.90
C LEU A 128 -1.33 7.44 0.28
N GLY A 129 -1.49 8.48 1.09
CA GLY A 129 -1.57 9.85 0.60
C GLY A 129 -0.93 10.83 1.57
N GLU A 130 -1.01 12.11 1.24
CA GLU A 130 -0.36 13.17 2.01
C GLU A 130 -0.81 13.16 3.48
N ASN A 131 0.10 12.77 4.37
CA ASN A 131 -0.10 12.67 5.82
C ASN A 131 -1.27 11.79 6.24
N GLN A 132 -1.63 10.78 5.45
CA GLN A 132 -2.69 9.84 5.83
C GLN A 132 -2.60 8.52 5.07
N TYR A 133 -3.21 7.48 5.63
CA TYR A 133 -3.56 6.29 4.86
C TYR A 133 -5.00 5.88 5.09
N LEU A 134 -5.58 5.22 4.09
CA LEU A 134 -6.90 4.60 4.15
C LEU A 134 -6.74 3.10 3.88
N ALA A 135 -7.00 2.26 4.89
CA ALA A 135 -6.97 0.80 4.77
C ALA A 135 -8.39 0.24 4.75
N HIS A 136 -8.73 -0.55 3.75
CA HIS A 136 -10.02 -1.21 3.58
C HIS A 136 -9.87 -2.72 3.72
N CYS A 137 -10.68 -3.32 4.58
CA CYS A 137 -10.81 -4.76 4.70
C CYS A 137 -11.95 -5.24 3.80
N CYS A 138 -11.64 -5.99 2.74
CA CYS A 138 -12.63 -6.40 1.74
C CYS A 138 -13.70 -7.35 2.30
N GLU A 139 -13.35 -8.12 3.33
CA GLU A 139 -14.27 -9.08 3.98
C GLU A 139 -15.33 -8.38 4.83
N THR A 140 -14.92 -7.38 5.61
CA THR A 140 -15.80 -6.68 6.57
C THR A 140 -16.38 -5.38 6.00
N GLU A 141 -15.84 -4.93 4.86
CA GLU A 141 -16.10 -3.63 4.23
C GLU A 141 -15.75 -2.41 5.10
N ILE A 142 -15.02 -2.62 6.21
CA ILE A 142 -14.59 -1.56 7.13
C ILE A 142 -13.36 -0.86 6.57
N CYS A 143 -13.34 0.47 6.70
CA CYS A 143 -12.19 1.32 6.41
C CYS A 143 -11.58 1.90 7.69
N LYS A 144 -10.27 1.72 7.90
CA LYS A 144 -9.46 2.46 8.88
C LYS A 144 -8.79 3.64 8.17
N LEU A 145 -9.07 4.86 8.63
CA LEU A 145 -8.42 6.09 8.17
C LEU A 145 -7.53 6.63 9.28
N VAL A 146 -6.26 6.86 8.99
CA VAL A 146 -5.28 7.40 9.94
C VAL A 146 -4.65 8.66 9.36
N TYR A 147 -4.47 9.66 10.21
CA TYR A 147 -3.85 10.93 9.89
C TYR A 147 -2.54 11.07 10.67
N TYR A 148 -1.45 11.32 9.96
CA TYR A 148 -0.13 11.64 10.51
C TYR A 148 0.05 13.17 10.51
N GLY A 149 -0.67 13.85 11.39
CA GLY A 149 -0.66 15.30 11.50
C GLY A 149 -0.13 15.78 12.85
N ILE A 150 0.32 17.03 12.90
CA ILE A 150 0.58 17.71 14.17
C ILE A 150 -0.78 18.16 14.72
N TYR A 151 -1.14 17.66 15.90
CA TYR A 151 -2.25 18.22 16.66
C TYR A 151 -1.76 19.47 17.39
N HIS A 152 -2.33 20.61 17.04
CA HIS A 152 -2.16 21.83 17.83
C HIS A 152 -3.33 21.92 18.82
N GLU A 153 -3.02 22.05 20.10
CA GLU A 153 -4.00 22.40 21.12
C GLU A 153 -4.71 23.69 20.71
N ARG A 154 -6.05 23.68 20.72
CA ARG A 154 -6.81 24.92 20.53
C ARG A 154 -6.59 25.79 21.77
N ILE A 155 -5.75 26.81 21.64
CA ILE A 155 -5.75 27.93 22.56
C ILE A 155 -6.88 28.84 22.07
N ASP A 156 -8.07 28.66 22.64
CA ASP A 156 -9.17 29.61 22.46
C ASP A 156 -8.73 30.92 23.13
N LEU A 157 -8.35 31.91 22.33
CA LEU A 157 -8.12 33.27 22.80
C LEU A 157 -9.49 33.94 22.96
N GLU A 158 -9.91 34.14 24.22
CA GLU A 158 -11.04 35.00 24.60
C GLU A 158 -10.84 36.46 24.15
#